data_AF-A0A6P6AGI5-F1
#
_entry.id   AF-A0A6P6AGI5-F1
#
_cell.length_a   1.000
_cell.length_b   1.000
_cell.length_c   1.000
_cell.angle_alpha   90.00
_cell.angle_beta   90.00
_cell.angle_gamma   90.00
#
_symmetry.space_group_name_H-M   'P 1'
#
loop_
_entity.id
_entity.type
_entity.pdbx_description
1 polymer ?
#
loop_
_entity_poly.entity_id
_entity_poly.type
_entity_poly.pdbx_seq_one_letter_code
_entity_poly.pdbx_strand_id
1 'polypeptide(L)'
;MFSVYRPVDNEEFLYQSLKHLKYEAEMLDKIGSLEALERKLRELNQQKYEAQDKMRSYNPDLTKILSIPEAEFHQQFIIDAIRRIEKLKKSKLLEKETSPSKPKDAEVRKRKWGEKQEGMPAVEVKESDLTTEESVNSK
;
A
#
# COMPACT_ATOMS: atom_id res chain seq x y z
N MET A 1 -44.73 31.32 60.79
CA MET A 1 -44.61 31.21 59.32
C MET A 1 -43.61 30.11 59.04
N PHE A 2 -44.06 28.92 58.63
CA PHE A 2 -43.15 27.83 58.26
C PHE A 2 -42.78 28.01 56.78
N SER A 3 -41.48 28.18 56.52
CA SER A 3 -40.94 28.19 55.16
C SER A 3 -41.01 26.76 54.61
N VAL A 4 -41.91 26.54 53.67
CA VAL A 4 -42.02 25.26 52.95
C VAL A 4 -40.84 25.20 51.98
N TYR A 5 -39.78 24.50 52.37
CA TYR A 5 -38.70 24.14 51.47
C TYR A 5 -39.27 23.20 50.40
N ARG A 6 -39.45 23.73 49.18
CA ARG A 6 -39.75 22.95 48.00
C ARG A 6 -38.45 22.21 47.61
N PRO A 7 -38.44 20.88 47.40
CA PRO A 7 -37.27 20.18 46.91
C PRO A 7 -36.88 20.80 45.56
N VAL A 8 -35.60 21.11 45.41
CA VAL A 8 -35.11 21.78 44.21
C VAL A 8 -34.90 20.71 43.13
N ASP A 9 -35.64 20.80 42.01
CA ASP A 9 -35.55 19.93 40.81
C ASP A 9 -34.19 20.01 40.07
N ASN A 10 -33.13 20.46 40.75
CA ASN A 10 -31.85 20.85 40.17
C ASN A 10 -30.92 19.67 39.94
N GLU A 11 -31.00 18.60 40.73
CA GLU A 11 -30.09 17.46 40.61
C GLU A 11 -30.34 16.64 39.34
N GLU A 12 -31.59 16.33 39.04
CA GLU A 12 -31.95 15.61 37.80
C GLU A 12 -31.61 16.45 36.57
N PHE A 13 -31.88 17.75 36.62
CA PHE A 13 -31.51 18.68 35.56
C PHE A 13 -29.99 18.68 35.31
N LEU A 14 -29.19 18.82 36.37
CA LEU A 14 -27.72 18.79 36.29
C LEU A 14 -27.21 17.45 35.75
N TYR A 15 -27.79 16.33 36.18
CA TYR A 15 -27.41 15.01 35.69
C TYR A 15 -27.69 14.85 34.18
N GLN A 16 -28.87 15.28 33.72
CA GLN A 16 -29.19 15.25 32.29
C GLN A 16 -28.28 16.17 31.49
N SER A 17 -28.03 17.39 31.97
CA SER A 17 -27.10 18.33 31.32
C SER A 17 -25.69 17.75 31.20
N LEU A 18 -25.17 17.10 32.26
CA LEU A 18 -23.85 16.47 32.23
C LEU A 18 -23.81 15.31 31.23
N LYS A 19 -24.88 14.50 31.17
CA LYS A 19 -25.00 13.40 30.21
C LYS A 19 -25.00 13.93 28.76
N HIS A 20 -25.72 15.01 28.50
CA HIS A 20 -25.71 15.67 27.18
C HIS A 20 -24.32 16.18 26.81
N LEU A 21 -23.66 16.91 27.72
CA LEU A 21 -22.31 17.42 27.51
C LEU A 21 -21.29 16.31 27.23
N LYS A 22 -21.40 15.17 27.90
CA LYS A 22 -20.53 14.01 27.63
C LYS A 22 -20.67 13.53 26.18
N TYR A 23 -21.91 13.36 25.69
CA TYR A 23 -22.12 12.93 24.32
C TYR A 23 -21.72 14.00 23.29
N GLU A 24 -21.93 15.28 23.61
CA GLU A 24 -21.48 16.39 22.77
C GLU A 24 -19.95 16.37 22.62
N ALA A 25 -19.21 16.18 23.71
CA ALA A 25 -17.77 16.03 23.68
C ALA A 25 -17.33 14.83 22.82
N GLU A 26 -17.95 13.65 23.02
CA GLU A 26 -17.65 12.46 22.21
C GLU A 26 -17.95 12.66 20.72
N MET A 27 -18.99 13.43 20.37
CA MET A 27 -19.30 13.77 18.99
C MET A 27 -18.26 14.72 18.39
N LEU A 28 -17.84 15.73 19.14
CA LEU A 28 -16.80 16.67 18.70
C LEU A 28 -15.47 15.95 18.44
N ASP A 29 -15.08 15.02 19.30
CA ASP A 29 -13.89 14.19 19.11
C ASP A 29 -13.98 13.36 17.82
N LYS A 30 -15.15 12.75 17.56
CA LYS A 30 -15.39 11.98 16.33
C LYS A 30 -15.35 12.88 15.09
N ILE A 31 -15.95 14.06 15.14
CA ILE A 31 -15.90 15.04 14.04
C ILE A 31 -14.46 15.43 13.76
N GLY A 32 -13.68 15.78 14.78
CA GLY A 32 -12.26 16.11 14.63
C GLY A 32 -11.46 14.95 14.01
N SER A 33 -11.75 13.71 14.40
CA SER A 33 -11.12 12.52 13.82
C SER A 33 -11.48 12.32 12.34
N LEU A 34 -12.75 12.54 11.96
CA LEU A 34 -13.22 12.44 10.59
C LEU A 34 -12.57 13.50 9.71
N GLU A 35 -12.50 14.75 10.16
CA GLU A 35 -11.84 15.84 9.42
C GLU A 35 -10.35 15.57 9.19
N ALA A 36 -9.67 14.99 10.19
CA ALA A 36 -8.26 14.59 10.05
C ALA A 36 -8.10 13.46 9.02
N LEU A 37 -9.00 12.46 9.04
CA LEU A 37 -9.00 11.38 8.05
C LEU A 37 -9.30 11.89 6.64
N GLU A 38 -10.25 12.81 6.47
CA GLU A 38 -10.55 13.44 5.18
C GLU A 38 -9.35 14.22 4.62
N ARG A 39 -8.64 14.96 5.48
CA ARG A 39 -7.41 15.65 5.08
C ARG A 39 -6.36 14.65 4.59
N LYS A 40 -6.13 13.56 5.33
CA LYS A 40 -5.18 12.52 4.94
C LYS A 40 -5.59 11.82 3.65
N LEU A 41 -6.88 11.56 3.46
CA LEU A 41 -7.40 10.95 2.23
C LEU A 41 -7.17 11.85 1.01
N ARG A 42 -7.38 13.16 1.16
CA ARG A 42 -7.09 14.14 0.10
C ARG A 42 -5.60 14.15 -0.27
N GLU A 43 -4.72 14.18 0.73
CA GLU A 43 -3.27 14.14 0.51
C GLU A 43 -2.82 12.85 -0.21
N LEU A 44 -3.29 11.70 0.25
CA LEU A 44 -2.98 10.42 -0.39
C LEU A 44 -3.51 10.33 -1.82
N ASN A 45 -4.71 10.83 -2.07
CA ASN A 45 -5.25 10.88 -3.43
C ASN A 45 -4.44 11.81 -4.33
N GLN A 46 -4.02 12.98 -3.84
CA GLN A 46 -3.13 13.87 -4.59
C GLN A 46 -1.82 13.16 -4.94
N GLN A 47 -1.16 12.54 -3.97
CA GLN A 47 0.08 11.78 -4.20
C GLN A 47 -0.12 10.64 -5.20
N LYS A 48 -1.26 9.94 -5.13
CA LYS A 48 -1.61 8.89 -6.10
C LYS A 48 -1.71 9.46 -7.52
N TYR A 49 -2.41 10.58 -7.71
CA TYR A 49 -2.55 11.19 -9.03
C TYR A 49 -1.22 11.71 -9.57
N GLU A 50 -0.40 12.34 -8.74
CA GLU A 50 0.95 12.79 -9.13
C GLU A 50 1.85 11.62 -9.51
N ALA A 51 1.80 10.51 -8.76
CA ALA A 51 2.56 9.31 -9.10
C ALA A 51 2.07 8.68 -10.41
N GLN A 52 0.75 8.61 -10.61
CA GLN A 52 0.15 8.09 -11.83
C GLN A 52 0.50 8.96 -13.05
N ASP A 53 0.48 10.29 -12.90
CA ASP A 53 0.84 11.22 -13.95
C ASP A 53 2.32 11.08 -14.35
N LYS A 54 3.23 10.97 -13.36
CA LYS A 54 4.65 10.68 -13.61
C LYS A 54 4.85 9.35 -14.34
N MET A 55 4.04 8.33 -14.03
CA MET A 55 4.11 7.04 -14.73
C MET A 55 3.64 7.11 -16.18
N ARG A 56 2.77 8.08 -16.54
CA ARG A 56 2.30 8.27 -17.91
C ARG A 56 3.44 8.52 -18.89
N SER A 57 4.58 9.04 -18.43
CA SER A 57 5.77 9.23 -19.27
C SER A 57 6.38 7.92 -19.78
N TYR A 58 6.27 6.82 -19.02
CA TYR A 58 6.86 5.52 -19.39
C TYR A 58 5.95 4.65 -20.25
N ASN A 59 4.64 4.79 -20.09
CA ASN A 59 3.64 4.06 -20.88
C ASN A 59 2.51 5.02 -21.27
N PRO A 60 2.74 5.88 -22.28
CA PRO A 60 1.76 6.87 -22.67
C PRO A 60 0.56 6.19 -23.34
N ASP A 61 -0.64 6.55 -22.89
CA ASP A 61 -1.87 6.18 -23.56
C ASP A 61 -1.97 6.97 -24.86
N LEU A 62 -1.76 6.29 -25.99
CA LEU A 62 -1.74 6.90 -27.33
C LEU A 62 -3.06 7.60 -27.67
N THR A 63 -4.18 7.18 -27.07
CA THR A 63 -5.48 7.82 -27.29
C THR A 63 -5.60 9.18 -26.60
N LYS A 64 -4.73 9.46 -25.63
CA LYS A 64 -4.72 10.67 -24.81
C LYS A 64 -3.63 11.67 -25.20
N ILE A 65 -2.78 11.34 -26.18
CA ILE A 65 -1.78 12.28 -26.69
C ILE A 65 -2.50 13.22 -27.64
N LEU A 66 -2.60 14.50 -27.26
CA LEU A 66 -3.41 15.48 -27.98
C LEU A 66 -2.56 16.41 -28.85
N SER A 67 -1.23 16.32 -28.77
CA SER A 67 -0.32 17.22 -29.48
C SER A 67 1.00 16.57 -29.89
N ILE A 68 1.61 17.09 -30.96
CA ILE A 68 2.93 16.65 -31.43
C ILE A 68 4.02 16.87 -30.36
N PRO A 69 4.11 18.04 -29.68
CA PRO A 69 5.12 18.24 -28.64
C PRO A 69 4.99 17.26 -27.47
N GLU A 70 3.76 16.88 -27.10
CA GLU A 70 3.52 15.85 -26.08
C GLU A 70 4.02 14.48 -26.54
N ALA A 71 3.76 14.10 -27.80
CA ALA A 71 4.27 12.86 -28.39
C ALA A 71 5.80 12.83 -28.39
N GLU A 72 6.45 13.92 -28.82
CA GLU A 72 7.90 14.07 -28.85
C GLU A 72 8.52 13.97 -27.46
N PHE A 73 7.88 14.58 -26.45
CA PHE A 73 8.32 14.49 -25.06
C PHE A 73 8.33 13.04 -24.57
N HIS A 74 7.22 12.30 -24.78
CA HIS A 74 7.14 10.89 -24.41
C HIS A 74 8.18 10.03 -25.12
N GLN A 75 8.40 10.26 -26.42
CA GLN A 75 9.41 9.54 -27.19
C GLN A 75 10.83 9.79 -26.66
N GLN A 76 11.20 11.05 -26.44
CA GLN A 76 12.52 11.42 -25.89
C GLN A 76 12.75 10.78 -24.53
N PHE A 77 11.73 10.83 -23.66
CA PHE A 77 11.81 10.25 -22.32
C PHE A 77 12.08 8.73 -22.36
N ILE A 78 11.37 7.99 -23.21
CA ILE A 78 11.57 6.54 -23.37
C ILE A 78 12.98 6.23 -23.93
N ILE A 79 13.42 6.97 -24.95
CA ILE A 79 14.76 6.79 -25.55
C ILE A 79 15.85 6.99 -24.49
N ASP A 80 15.75 8.03 -23.68
CA ASP A 80 16.70 8.31 -22.61
C ASP A 80 16.68 7.23 -21.52
N ALA A 81 15.50 6.73 -21.16
CA ALA A 81 15.37 5.64 -20.21
C ALA A 81 16.06 4.35 -20.71
N ILE A 82 15.84 3.98 -21.98
CA ILE A 82 16.51 2.83 -22.62
C ILE A 82 18.03 3.01 -22.57
N ARG A 83 18.53 4.18 -22.98
CA ARG A 83 19.97 4.49 -22.96
C ARG A 83 20.58 4.38 -21.56
N ARG A 84 19.86 4.80 -20.52
CA ARG A 84 20.29 4.65 -19.12
C ARG A 84 20.37 3.18 -18.71
N ILE A 85 19.37 2.38 -19.07
CA ILE A 85 19.35 0.93 -18.81
C ILE A 85 20.52 0.23 -19.50
N GLU A 86 20.80 0.57 -20.76
CA GLU A 86 21.91 0.00 -21.52
C GLU A 86 23.26 0.31 -20.87
N LYS A 87 23.48 1.56 -20.43
CA LYS A 87 24.70 1.95 -19.69
C LYS A 87 24.85 1.14 -18.40
N LEU A 88 23.77 1.00 -17.63
CA LEU A 88 23.72 0.21 -16.40
C LEU A 88 24.01 -1.28 -16.65
N LYS A 89 23.48 -1.84 -17.75
CA LYS A 89 23.77 -3.22 -18.14
C LYS A 89 25.26 -3.40 -18.45
N LYS A 90 25.85 -2.48 -19.22
CA LYS A 90 27.28 -2.51 -19.56
C LYS A 90 28.16 -2.41 -18.32
N SER A 91 27.87 -1.50 -17.39
CA SER A 91 28.65 -1.36 -16.15
C SER A 91 28.54 -2.59 -15.24
N LYS A 92 27.33 -3.15 -15.07
CA LYS A 92 27.12 -4.36 -14.25
C LYS A 92 27.76 -5.61 -14.84
N LEU A 93 27.87 -5.71 -16.17
CA LEU A 93 28.59 -6.81 -16.82
C LEU A 93 30.11 -6.65 -16.63
N LEU A 94 30.63 -5.44 -16.79
CA LEU A 94 32.05 -5.14 -16.56
C LEU A 94 32.49 -5.44 -15.12
N GLU A 95 31.64 -5.17 -14.13
CA GLU A 95 31.88 -5.50 -12.71
C GLU A 95 31.95 -7.02 -12.46
N LYS A 96 31.11 -7.80 -13.15
CA LYS A 96 31.14 -9.28 -13.07
C LYS A 96 32.38 -9.88 -13.73
N GLU A 97 32.88 -9.26 -14.80
CA GLU A 97 34.09 -9.72 -15.51
C GLU A 97 35.39 -9.34 -14.77
N THR A 98 35.38 -8.22 -14.04
CA THR A 98 36.57 -7.72 -13.30
C THR A 98 36.62 -8.15 -11.83
N SER A 99 35.59 -8.84 -11.35
CA SER A 99 35.60 -9.49 -10.03
C SER A 99 36.68 -10.59 -10.02
N PRO A 100 37.64 -10.59 -9.07
CA PRO A 100 38.66 -11.63 -9.02
C PRO A 100 37.99 -12.98 -8.75
N SER A 101 38.05 -13.87 -9.74
CA SER A 101 37.83 -15.30 -9.54
C SER A 101 38.77 -15.75 -8.42
N LYS A 102 38.22 -16.07 -7.25
CA LYS A 102 39.02 -16.65 -6.16
C LYS A 102 39.77 -17.87 -6.73
N PRO A 103 41.10 -17.94 -6.63
CA PRO A 103 41.82 -19.10 -7.10
C PRO A 103 41.33 -20.30 -6.28
N LYS A 104 40.93 -21.36 -6.99
CA LYS A 104 40.54 -22.63 -6.39
C LYS A 104 41.82 -23.32 -5.93
N ASP A 105 42.27 -23.01 -4.72
CA ASP A 105 43.22 -23.86 -4.04
C ASP A 105 42.52 -25.15 -3.62
N ALA A 106 43.10 -26.24 -4.11
CA ALA A 106 42.67 -27.59 -3.85
C ALA A 106 42.85 -27.94 -2.38
N GLU A 107 41.77 -28.28 -1.68
CA GLU A 107 41.85 -29.17 -0.53
C GLU A 107 40.60 -30.04 -0.49
N VAL A 108 40.80 -31.29 -0.91
CA VAL A 108 39.83 -32.38 -0.78
C VAL A 108 39.62 -32.65 0.71
N ARG A 109 38.41 -32.43 1.23
CA ARG A 109 37.95 -33.16 2.41
C ARG A 109 36.47 -33.44 2.35
N LYS A 110 36.15 -34.64 1.85
CA LYS A 110 34.83 -35.29 1.99
C LYS A 110 34.36 -35.21 3.45
N ARG A 111 33.16 -34.66 3.69
CA ARG A 111 32.30 -35.13 4.79
C ARG A 111 30.82 -35.10 4.39
N LYS A 112 30.31 -36.33 4.31
CA LYS A 112 28.95 -36.85 4.55
C LYS A 112 27.78 -35.86 4.47
N TRP A 113 26.90 -36.15 3.53
CA TRP A 113 25.47 -35.86 3.60
C TRP A 113 24.87 -36.61 4.80
N GLY A 114 24.11 -35.88 5.61
CA GLY A 114 23.30 -36.45 6.67
C GLY A 114 23.35 -35.61 7.94
N GLU A 115 22.61 -34.49 7.96
CA GLU A 115 21.98 -34.06 9.20
C GLU A 115 20.73 -33.23 8.89
N LYS A 116 19.63 -33.70 9.48
CA LYS A 116 18.29 -33.14 9.40
C LYS A 116 18.29 -31.73 9.98
N GLN A 117 17.57 -30.81 9.35
CA GLN A 117 16.99 -29.69 10.09
C GLN A 117 15.49 -29.92 10.21
N GLU A 118 15.09 -30.25 11.42
CA GLU A 118 13.75 -30.09 11.95
C GLU A 118 13.35 -28.61 11.93
N GLY A 119 12.07 -28.36 11.66
CA GLY A 119 11.33 -27.34 12.39
C GLY A 119 11.08 -26.00 11.69
N MET A 120 10.22 -25.99 10.67
CA MET A 120 9.24 -24.91 10.47
C MET A 120 7.92 -25.54 9.99
N PRO A 121 6.76 -25.29 10.63
CA PRO A 121 5.52 -25.94 10.26
C PRO A 121 5.01 -25.39 8.91
N ALA A 122 4.74 -26.33 7.99
CA ALA A 122 4.01 -26.08 6.77
C ALA A 122 2.57 -25.67 7.13
N VAL A 123 2.16 -24.46 6.75
CA VAL A 123 0.74 -24.14 6.64
C VAL A 123 0.28 -24.76 5.33
N GLU A 124 -0.43 -25.88 5.45
CA GLU A 124 -1.18 -26.51 4.35
C GLU A 124 -2.15 -25.49 3.75
N VAL A 125 -1.84 -25.02 2.54
CA VAL A 125 -2.86 -24.49 1.64
C VAL A 125 -3.43 -25.70 0.91
N LYS A 126 -4.62 -26.15 1.31
CA LYS A 126 -5.36 -27.17 0.57
C LYS A 126 -5.84 -26.57 -0.74
N GLU A 127 -5.23 -27.00 -1.83
CA GLU A 127 -5.84 -26.93 -3.16
C GLU A 127 -7.08 -27.83 -3.14
N SER A 128 -8.25 -27.25 -3.43
CA SER A 128 -9.47 -28.00 -3.70
C SER A 128 -9.91 -27.62 -5.10
N ASP A 129 -9.35 -28.36 -6.07
CA ASP A 129 -9.99 -28.53 -7.38
C ASP A 129 -11.17 -29.49 -7.21
N LEU A 130 -12.36 -29.10 -7.66
CA LEU A 130 -13.05 -29.79 -8.76
C LEU A 130 -14.41 -29.13 -9.05
N THR A 131 -14.47 -28.56 -10.24
CA THR A 131 -15.59 -28.54 -11.20
C THR A 131 -16.88 -29.27 -10.82
N THR A 132 -18.02 -28.58 -10.93
CA THR A 132 -19.21 -29.18 -11.56
C THR A 132 -19.97 -28.10 -12.32
N GLU A 133 -20.17 -28.36 -13.59
CA GLU A 133 -20.94 -27.57 -14.52
C GLU A 133 -22.43 -27.72 -14.20
N GLU A 134 -23.19 -26.63 -14.16
CA GLU A 134 -24.63 -26.74 -14.40
C GLU A 134 -25.11 -25.56 -15.26
N SER A 135 -25.41 -25.95 -16.50
CA SER A 135 -26.12 -25.18 -17.51
C SER A 135 -27.57 -25.01 -17.09
N VAL A 136 -28.10 -23.78 -17.12
CA VAL A 136 -29.54 -23.56 -17.32
C VAL A 136 -29.77 -22.30 -18.14
N ASN A 137 -29.90 -22.54 -19.45
CA ASN A 137 -30.70 -21.74 -20.35
C ASN A 137 -32.18 -21.90 -19.97
N SER A 138 -32.92 -20.81 -19.80
CA SER A 138 -34.37 -20.81 -20.02
C SER A 138 -34.91 -19.40 -20.29
N LYS A 139 -35.20 -19.21 -21.59
CA LYS A 139 -36.39 -18.58 -22.20
C LYS A 139 -36.74 -17.12 -21.89
#